data_AF-A0A7W0G8F2-F1
#
_entry.id   AF-A0A7W0G8F2-F1
#
_cell.length_a   1.000
_cell.length_b   1.000
_cell.length_c   1.000
_cell.angle_alpha   90.00
_cell.angle_beta   90.00
_cell.angle_gamma   90.00
#
_symmetry.space_group_name_H-M   'P 1'
#
loop_
_entity.id
_entity.type
_entity.pdbx_description
1 polymer ?
#
loop_
_entity_poly.entity_id
_entity_poly.type
_entity_poly.pdbx_seq_one_letter_code
_entity_poly.pdbx_strand_id
1 'polypeptide(L)'
;MERGQFHFVWPNLTLNVMPGHPNLSIGPIVPTGAETTARHLDYFVGPDVDEAWLEEMLAFDDQVGAEDVVLVERVQKGVRAGGLEHGYLLPESERLVAHFQGLLVDALSD
;
A
#
# COMPACT_ATOMS: atom_id res chain seq x y z
N MET A 1 16.73 -8.93 -7.85
CA MET A 1 15.91 -8.81 -9.10
C MET A 1 16.15 -7.44 -9.72
N GLU A 2 15.97 -7.26 -11.03
CA GLU A 2 16.24 -5.97 -11.70
C GLU A 2 15.12 -4.93 -11.48
N ARG A 3 13.89 -5.38 -11.23
CA ARG A 3 12.72 -4.50 -10.98
C ARG A 3 12.05 -4.86 -9.66
N GLY A 4 11.48 -3.85 -9.02
CA GLY A 4 10.61 -4.03 -7.87
C GLY A 4 9.29 -4.70 -8.28
N GLN A 5 8.71 -5.45 -7.36
CA GLN A 5 7.38 -6.03 -7.49
C GLN A 5 6.50 -5.60 -6.33
N PHE A 6 5.28 -5.18 -6.64
CA PHE A 6 4.31 -4.69 -5.66
C PHE A 6 2.99 -5.38 -5.96
N HIS A 7 2.52 -6.17 -5.02
CA HIS A 7 1.36 -7.03 -5.19
C HIS A 7 0.32 -6.72 -4.12
N PHE A 8 -0.94 -6.77 -4.53
CA PHE A 8 -2.09 -6.72 -3.65
C PHE A 8 -2.83 -8.06 -3.75
N VAL A 9 -3.17 -8.62 -2.59
CA VAL A 9 -3.95 -9.84 -2.47
C VAL A 9 -5.22 -9.49 -1.71
N TRP A 10 -6.36 -9.62 -2.39
CA TRP A 10 -7.67 -9.39 -1.81
C TRP A 10 -7.88 -10.26 -0.55
N PRO A 11 -8.46 -9.73 0.55
CA PRO A 11 -9.09 -8.41 0.64
C PRO A 11 -8.17 -7.28 1.06
N ASN A 12 -7.01 -7.56 1.66
CA ASN A 12 -6.27 -6.52 2.36
C ASN A 12 -4.78 -6.82 2.62
N LEU A 13 -4.16 -7.70 1.84
CA LEU A 13 -2.76 -8.07 2.02
C LEU A 13 -1.88 -7.41 0.95
N THR A 14 -0.74 -6.86 1.37
CA THR A 14 0.27 -6.34 0.43
C THR A 14 1.54 -7.17 0.51
N LEU A 15 2.22 -7.33 -0.62
CA LEU A 15 3.49 -8.04 -0.75
C LEU A 15 4.41 -7.26 -1.69
N ASN A 16 5.59 -6.89 -1.19
CA ASN A 16 6.55 -6.11 -1.94
C ASN A 16 7.91 -6.82 -1.99
N VAL A 17 8.58 -6.74 -3.13
CA VAL A 17 9.96 -7.21 -3.34
C VAL A 17 10.73 -6.06 -3.97
N MET A 18 11.67 -5.49 -3.22
CA MET A 18 12.51 -4.39 -3.72
C MET A 18 13.61 -4.92 -4.66
N PRO A 19 14.05 -4.13 -5.66
CA PRO A 19 15.16 -4.51 -6.52
C PRO A 19 16.48 -4.62 -5.74
N GLY A 20 17.46 -5.31 -6.31
CA GLY A 20 18.76 -5.54 -5.66
C GLY A 20 18.78 -6.83 -4.83
N HIS A 21 19.05 -6.69 -3.52
CA HIS A 21 19.25 -7.81 -2.58
C HIS A 21 17.98 -8.66 -2.39
N PRO A 22 18.10 -9.94 -2.01
CA PRO A 22 16.94 -10.75 -1.65
C PRO A 22 16.20 -10.16 -0.45
N ASN A 23 14.96 -9.70 -0.68
CA ASN A 23 14.10 -9.14 0.35
C ASN A 23 12.62 -9.40 0.04
N LEU A 24 11.78 -9.28 1.05
CA LEU A 24 10.32 -9.38 0.98
C LEU A 24 9.74 -8.55 2.12
N SER A 25 8.82 -7.65 1.83
CA SER A 25 7.91 -7.10 2.84
C SER A 25 6.49 -7.57 2.60
N ILE A 26 5.79 -7.95 3.67
CA ILE A 26 4.43 -8.50 3.57
C ILE A 26 3.63 -8.10 4.79
N GLY A 27 2.36 -7.76 4.59
CA GLY A 27 1.46 -7.59 5.72
C GLY A 27 0.13 -6.94 5.38
N PRO A 28 -0.81 -6.99 6.34
CA PRO A 28 -2.18 -6.58 6.12
C PRO A 28 -2.38 -5.06 6.28
N ILE A 29 -3.43 -4.60 5.61
CA ILE A 29 -4.07 -3.30 5.81
C ILE A 29 -5.37 -3.57 6.57
N VAL A 30 -5.40 -3.27 7.87
CA VAL A 30 -6.48 -3.68 8.78
C VAL A 30 -7.37 -2.47 9.08
N PRO A 31 -8.65 -2.48 8.66
CA PRO A 31 -9.60 -1.47 9.11
C PRO A 31 -9.75 -1.51 10.63
N THR A 32 -9.55 -0.38 11.30
CA THR A 32 -9.77 -0.23 12.75
C THR A 32 -11.04 0.57 13.06
N GLY A 33 -11.66 1.14 12.02
CA GLY A 33 -12.92 1.87 12.05
C GLY A 33 -13.30 2.32 10.64
N ALA A 34 -14.44 3.02 10.50
CA ALA A 34 -14.90 3.47 9.18
C ALA A 34 -13.98 4.51 8.52
N GLU A 35 -13.20 5.25 9.31
CA GLU A 35 -12.24 6.28 8.84
C GLU A 35 -10.81 6.02 9.30
N THR A 36 -10.51 4.85 9.88
CA THR A 36 -9.19 4.54 10.46
C THR A 36 -8.72 3.16 10.05
N THR A 37 -7.43 3.05 9.76
CA THR A 37 -6.79 1.82 9.30
C THR A 37 -5.41 1.69 9.94
N ALA A 38 -5.01 0.48 10.30
CA ALA A 38 -3.65 0.14 10.69
C ALA A 38 -2.97 -0.63 9.56
N ARG A 39 -1.73 -0.28 9.23
CA ARG A 39 -0.90 -1.02 8.26
C ARG A 39 0.28 -1.63 8.98
N HIS A 40 0.53 -2.91 8.72
CA HIS A 40 1.65 -3.65 9.27
C HIS A 40 2.44 -4.27 8.13
N LEU A 41 3.77 -4.24 8.23
CA LEU A 41 4.67 -4.95 7.32
C LEU A 41 5.71 -5.70 8.15
N ASP A 42 5.84 -7.00 7.87
CA ASP A 42 6.98 -7.79 8.27
C ASP A 42 8.03 -7.77 7.15
N TYR A 43 9.30 -7.63 7.52
CA TYR A 43 10.43 -7.62 6.58
C TYR A 43 11.25 -8.89 6.72
N PHE A 44 11.53 -9.51 5.59
CA PHE A 44 12.38 -10.67 5.47
C PHE A 44 13.51 -10.34 4.50
N VAL A 45 14.74 -10.70 4.87
CA VAL A 45 15.93 -10.49 4.05
C VAL A 45 16.72 -11.78 3.93
N GLY A 46 17.52 -11.90 2.86
CA GLY A 46 18.43 -13.03 2.68
C GLY A 46 19.51 -13.09 3.77
N PRO A 47 20.12 -14.26 4.01
CA PRO A 47 21.10 -14.45 5.07
C PRO A 47 22.39 -13.64 4.89
N ASP A 48 22.73 -13.28 3.64
CA ASP A 48 23.95 -12.55 3.29
C ASP A 48 23.71 -11.05 3.06
N VAL A 49 22.54 -10.54 3.47
CA VAL A 49 22.23 -9.10 3.38
C VAL A 49 22.94 -8.37 4.51
N ASP A 50 23.66 -7.30 4.15
CA ASP A 50 24.38 -6.51 5.15
C ASP A 50 23.43 -5.63 5.98
N GLU A 51 23.83 -5.39 7.22
CA GLU A 51 23.01 -4.66 8.20
C GLU A 51 22.81 -3.19 7.80
N ALA A 52 23.81 -2.55 7.18
CA ALA A 52 23.72 -1.16 6.74
C ALA A 52 22.67 -1.00 5.63
N TRP A 53 22.63 -1.90 4.66
CA TRP A 53 21.62 -1.94 3.62
C TRP A 53 20.22 -2.18 4.20
N LEU A 54 20.09 -3.06 5.20
CA LEU A 54 18.81 -3.30 5.88
C LEU A 54 18.31 -2.04 6.60
N GLU A 55 19.19 -1.35 7.32
CA GLU A 55 18.87 -0.08 7.97
C GLU A 55 18.45 1.00 6.97
N GLU A 56 19.17 1.13 5.86
CA GLU A 56 18.82 2.06 4.77
C GLU A 56 17.46 1.73 4.13
N MET A 57 17.19 0.44 3.88
CA MET A 57 15.91 -0.02 3.33
C MET A 57 14.75 0.30 4.29
N LEU A 58 14.91 0.03 5.58
CA LEU A 58 13.87 0.30 6.58
C LEU A 58 13.64 1.80 6.75
N ALA A 59 14.71 2.61 6.76
CA ALA A 59 14.59 4.07 6.83
C ALA A 59 13.88 4.65 5.61
N PHE A 60 14.17 4.10 4.41
CA PHE A 60 13.48 4.48 3.19
C PHE A 60 11.99 4.10 3.23
N ASP A 61 11.65 2.91 3.69
CA ASP A 61 10.24 2.48 3.81
C ASP A 61 9.47 3.34 4.82
N ASP A 62 10.07 3.68 5.97
CA ASP A 62 9.46 4.58 6.97
C ASP A 62 9.16 5.96 6.37
N GLN A 63 10.12 6.52 5.60
CA GLN A 63 9.91 7.79 4.92
C GLN A 63 8.74 7.72 3.92
N VAL A 64 8.74 6.74 3.01
CA VAL A 64 7.67 6.59 2.01
C VAL A 64 6.33 6.34 2.67
N GLY A 65 6.30 5.51 3.72
CA GLY A 65 5.10 5.25 4.51
C GLY A 65 4.54 6.51 5.15
N ALA A 66 5.39 7.37 5.71
CA ALA A 66 4.97 8.65 6.28
C ALA A 66 4.40 9.60 5.21
N GLU A 67 5.00 9.63 4.01
CA GLU A 67 4.49 10.40 2.88
C GLU A 67 3.10 9.92 2.44
N ASP A 68 2.91 8.61 2.30
CA ASP A 68 1.62 8.01 1.93
C ASP A 68 0.54 8.30 2.99
N VAL A 69 0.86 8.20 4.28
CA VAL A 69 -0.05 8.53 5.39
C VAL A 69 -0.58 9.95 5.22
N VAL A 70 0.30 10.92 4.96
CA VAL A 70 -0.11 12.32 4.78
C VAL A 70 -1.03 12.48 3.58
N LEU A 71 -0.77 11.77 2.47
CA LEU A 71 -1.62 11.84 1.28
C LEU A 71 -3.02 11.27 1.53
N VAL A 72 -3.12 10.05 2.07
CA VAL A 72 -4.42 9.38 2.27
C VAL A 72 -5.28 10.09 3.33
N GLU A 73 -4.67 10.61 4.40
CA GLU A 73 -5.40 11.39 5.40
C GLU A 73 -5.96 12.69 4.83
N ARG A 74 -5.22 13.35 3.93
CA ARG A 74 -5.69 14.56 3.24
C ARG A 74 -6.84 14.24 2.30
N VAL A 75 -6.77 13.12 1.57
CA VAL A 75 -7.88 12.64 0.74
C VAL A 75 -9.12 12.40 1.61
N GLN A 76 -9.01 11.68 2.72
CA GLN A 76 -10.15 11.42 3.62
C GLN A 76 -10.77 12.72 4.14
N LYS A 77 -9.95 13.69 4.58
CA LYS A 77 -10.43 15.02 5.01
C LYS A 77 -11.14 15.77 3.87
N GLY A 78 -10.63 15.69 2.65
CA GLY A 78 -11.22 16.30 1.46
C GLY A 78 -12.58 15.69 1.09
N VAL A 79 -12.68 14.35 1.09
CA VAL A 79 -13.93 13.61 0.85
C VAL A 79 -14.98 13.99 1.90
N ARG A 80 -14.58 14.02 3.18
CA ARG A 80 -15.47 14.40 4.29
C ARG A 80 -16.00 15.84 4.17
N ALA A 81 -15.22 16.75 3.58
CA ALA A 81 -15.66 18.13 3.37
C ALA A 81 -16.78 18.25 2.32
N GLY A 82 -17.05 17.20 1.53
CA GLY A 82 -18.20 17.14 0.61
C GLY A 82 -18.09 18.03 -0.62
N GLY A 83 -16.89 18.57 -0.92
CA GLY A 83 -16.66 19.41 -2.11
C GLY A 83 -16.62 18.63 -3.43
N LEU A 84 -16.60 17.29 -3.36
CA LEU A 84 -16.59 16.38 -4.50
C LEU A 84 -17.71 15.35 -4.30
N GLU A 85 -18.49 15.09 -5.35
CA GLU A 85 -19.49 14.03 -5.34
C GLU A 85 -18.84 12.64 -5.46
N HIS A 86 -17.83 12.51 -6.32
CA HIS A 86 -17.01 11.31 -6.49
C HIS A 86 -15.67 11.66 -7.18
N GLY A 87 -14.70 10.76 -7.07
CA GLY A 87 -13.42 10.85 -7.79
C GLY A 87 -13.51 10.30 -9.21
N TYR A 88 -12.65 10.79 -10.10
CA TYR A 88 -12.46 10.25 -11.45
C TYR A 88 -11.12 9.56 -11.52
N LEU A 89 -11.09 8.33 -12.04
CA LEU A 89 -9.86 7.57 -12.25
C LEU A 89 -9.25 7.90 -13.61
N LEU A 90 -7.93 7.99 -13.66
CA LEU A 90 -7.13 8.11 -14.88
C LEU A 90 -7.00 6.73 -15.54
N PRO A 91 -7.62 6.50 -16.71
CA PRO A 91 -7.72 5.16 -17.31
C PRO A 91 -6.37 4.51 -17.64
N GLU A 92 -5.35 5.30 -17.94
CA GLU A 92 -4.03 4.79 -18.32
C GLU A 92 -3.19 4.37 -17.12
N SER A 93 -3.40 4.98 -15.94
CA SER A 93 -2.54 4.80 -14.76
C SER A 93 -3.24 4.16 -13.56
N GLU A 94 -4.56 4.30 -13.41
CA GLU A 94 -5.30 3.90 -12.19
C GLU A 94 -6.18 2.67 -12.37
N ARG A 95 -5.87 1.84 -13.37
CA ARG A 95 -6.61 0.60 -13.68
C ARG A 95 -6.69 -0.36 -12.49
N LEU A 96 -5.67 -0.39 -11.64
CA LEU A 96 -5.66 -1.25 -10.44
C LEU A 96 -6.60 -0.72 -9.35
N VAL A 97 -6.78 0.60 -9.24
CA VAL A 97 -7.77 1.20 -8.33
C VAL A 97 -9.18 0.82 -8.79
N ALA A 98 -9.45 0.93 -10.09
CA ALA A 98 -10.73 0.51 -10.68
C ALA A 98 -10.99 -0.98 -10.42
N HIS A 99 -9.98 -1.83 -10.57
CA HIS A 99 -10.10 -3.27 -10.29
C HIS A 99 -10.41 -3.55 -8.81
N PHE A 100 -9.70 -2.91 -7.88
CA PHE A 100 -9.97 -3.05 -6.45
C PHE A 100 -11.39 -2.60 -6.08
N GLN A 101 -11.86 -1.47 -6.62
CA GLN A 101 -13.23 -1.00 -6.40
C GLN A 101 -14.26 -1.99 -6.95
N GLY A 102 -13.98 -2.65 -8.08
CA GLY A 102 -14.83 -3.73 -8.60
C GLY A 102 -14.93 -4.92 -7.65
N LEU A 103 -13.79 -5.42 -7.16
CA LEU A 103 -13.76 -6.52 -6.17
C LEU A 103 -14.56 -6.18 -4.90
N LEU A 104 -14.50 -4.91 -4.46
CA LEU A 104 -15.27 -4.43 -3.32
C LEU A 104 -16.77 -4.41 -3.58
N VAL A 105 -17.20 -3.90 -4.73
CA VAL A 105 -18.62 -3.89 -5.11
C VAL A 105 -19.17 -5.31 -5.20
N ASP A 106 -18.42 -6.23 -5.81
CA ASP A 106 -18.81 -7.64 -5.91
C ASP A 106 -18.98 -8.24 -4.51
N ALA A 107 -18.00 -8.05 -3.62
CA ALA A 107 -18.04 -8.57 -2.25
C ALA A 107 -19.14 -7.96 -1.36
N LEU A 108 -19.65 -6.76 -1.68
CA LEU A 108 -20.76 -6.11 -0.97
C LEU A 108 -22.13 -6.41 -1.58
N SER A 109 -22.16 -7.02 -2.76
CA SER A 109 -23.40 -7.35 -3.48
C SER A 109 -23.91 -8.76 -3.19
N ASP A 110 -23.09 -9.59 -2.55
CA ASP A 110 -23.44 -10.90 -1.97
C ASP A 110 -24.05 -10.75 -0.55
#